data_AF-A0A094L0N4-F1
#
_entry.id   AF-A0A094L0N4-F1
#
_cell.length_a   1.000
_cell.length_b   1.000
_cell.length_c   1.000
_cell.angle_alpha   90.00
_cell.angle_beta   90.00
_cell.angle_gamma   90.00
#
_symmetry.space_group_name_H-M   'P 1'
#
loop_
_entity.id
_entity.type
_entity.pdbx_description
1 polymer ?
#
loop_
_entity_poly.entity_id
_entity_poly.type
_entity_poly.pdbx_seq_one_letter_code
_entity_poly.pdbx_strand_id
1 'polypeptide(L)' 'NGLKLKEGRFKLDIRRKFFTERVVRCWNRLPREVVDAPCLEVFKARLDGALGNLV' A
#
# COMPACT_ATOMS: atom_id res chain seq x y z
N ASN A 1 -14.87 14.68 -24.69
CA ASN A 1 -14.50 13.50 -23.85
C ASN A 1 -13.27 13.69 -22.94
N GLY A 2 -12.61 14.86 -22.88
CA GLY A 2 -11.40 15.05 -22.04
C GLY A 2 -11.63 15.29 -20.54
N LEU A 3 -12.81 15.75 -20.12
CA LEU A 3 -13.11 16.05 -18.70
C LEU A 3 -13.31 14.78 -17.85
N LYS A 4 -13.94 13.72 -18.40
CA LYS A 4 -14.18 12.45 -17.70
C LYS A 4 -12.88 11.68 -17.37
N LEU A 5 -11.85 11.81 -18.21
CA LEU A 5 -10.54 11.17 -17.96
C LEU A 5 -9.76 11.83 -16.82
N LYS A 6 -9.87 13.16 -16.68
CA LYS A 6 -9.27 13.88 -15.55
C LYS A 6 -9.97 13.56 -14.23
N GLU A 7 -11.29 13.43 -14.25
CA GLU A 7 -12.07 13.04 -13.06
C GLU A 7 -11.75 11.60 -12.60
N GLY A 8 -11.58 10.67 -13.55
CA GLY A 8 -11.16 9.29 -13.25
C GLY A 8 -9.75 9.23 -12.64
N ARG A 9 -8.79 9.98 -13.19
CA ARG A 9 -7.44 10.10 -12.60
C ARG A 9 -7.48 10.72 -11.20
N PHE A 10 -8.28 11.75 -10.99
CA PHE A 10 -8.44 12.39 -9.69
C PHE A 10 -9.02 11.44 -8.64
N LYS A 11 -10.08 10.70 -8.98
CA LYS A 11 -10.63 9.65 -8.11
C LYS A 11 -9.61 8.56 -7.78
N LEU A 12 -8.82 8.14 -8.77
CA LEU A 12 -7.79 7.13 -8.58
C LEU A 12 -6.68 7.62 -7.66
N ASP A 13 -6.23 8.86 -7.83
CA ASP A 13 -5.15 9.44 -7.02
C ASP A 13 -5.57 9.67 -5.56
N ILE A 14 -6.81 10.09 -5.33
CA ILE A 14 -7.41 10.14 -3.98
C ILE A 14 -7.46 8.75 -3.35
N ARG A 15 -7.95 7.75 -4.09
CA ARG A 15 -8.05 6.38 -3.58
C ARG A 15 -6.67 5.82 -3.24
N ARG A 16 -5.66 6.13 -4.06
CA ARG A 16 -4.28 5.70 -3.83
C ARG A 16 -3.71 6.32 -2.55
N LYS A 17 -3.83 7.65 -2.37
CA LYS A 17 -3.38 8.35 -1.15
C LYS A 17 -4.09 7.84 0.10
N PHE A 18 -5.41 7.70 0.05
CA PHE A 18 -6.22 7.21 1.16
C PHE A 18 -5.88 5.77 1.53
N PHE A 19 -5.63 4.91 0.53
CA PHE A 19 -5.23 3.53 0.78
C PHE A 19 -3.88 3.46 1.50
N THR A 20 -2.89 4.24 1.06
CA THR A 20 -1.58 4.31 1.72
C THR A 20 -1.70 4.78 3.17
N GLU A 21 -2.43 5.87 3.43
CA GLU A 21 -2.64 6.37 4.81
C GLU A 21 -3.37 5.36 5.70
N ARG A 22 -4.35 4.65 5.15
CA ARG A 22 -5.12 3.64 5.89
C ARG A 22 -4.27 2.42 6.22
N VAL A 23 -3.43 1.96 5.29
CA VAL A 23 -2.49 0.86 5.50
C VAL A 23 -1.46 1.25 6.57
N VAL A 24 -0.85 2.44 6.46
CA VAL A 24 0.12 2.94 7.44
C VAL A 24 -0.51 3.06 8.83
N ARG A 25 -1.72 3.61 8.94
CA ARG A 25 -2.44 3.71 10.23
C ARG A 25 -2.77 2.34 10.81
N CYS A 26 -3.15 1.38 9.97
CA CYS A 26 -3.42 0.01 10.41
C CYS A 26 -2.14 -0.62 10.98
N TRP A 27 -1.03 -0.47 10.28
CA TRP A 27 0.29 -0.93 10.71
C TRP A 27 0.74 -0.33 12.04
N ASN A 28 0.59 0.99 12.21
CA ASN A 28 0.93 1.70 13.45
C ASN A 28 0.04 1.30 14.65
N ARG A 29 -1.10 0.64 14.41
CA ARG A 29 -2.02 0.16 15.44
C ARG A 29 -1.83 -1.31 15.78
N LEU A 30 -0.99 -2.04 15.04
CA LEU A 30 -0.75 -3.45 15.31
C LEU A 30 0.22 -3.61 16.51
N PRO A 31 -0.05 -4.57 17.41
CA PRO A 31 0.90 -4.92 18.47
C PRO A 31 2.18 -5.49 17.87
N ARG A 32 3.30 -5.26 18.56
CA ARG A 32 4.64 -5.58 18.07
C ARG A 32 4.82 -7.07 17.82
N GLU A 33 4.18 -7.95 18.60
CA GLU A 33 4.20 -9.39 18.34
C GLU A 33 3.55 -9.81 17.01
N VAL A 34 2.53 -9.07 16.54
CA VAL A 34 1.88 -9.34 15.24
C VAL A 34 2.73 -8.80 14.09
N VAL A 35 3.51 -7.76 14.36
CA VAL A 35 4.46 -7.16 13.43
C VAL A 35 5.71 -8.03 13.24
N ASP A 36 6.15 -8.72 14.30
CA ASP A 36 7.34 -9.58 14.28
C ASP A 36 7.00 -11.06 13.96
N ALA A 37 5.76 -11.34 13.53
CA ALA A 37 5.35 -12.69 13.17
C ALA A 37 6.14 -13.20 11.93
N PRO A 38 6.59 -14.47 11.91
CA PRO A 38 7.36 -15.04 10.80
C PRO A 38 6.68 -14.92 9.43
N CYS A 39 5.34 -14.93 9.41
CA CYS A 39 4.57 -14.76 8.18
C CYS A 39 4.68 -13.35 7.58
N LEU A 40 4.86 -12.31 8.42
CA LEU A 40 4.97 -10.94 7.97
C LEU A 40 6.35 -10.65 7.39
N GLU A 41 7.40 -11.24 7.96
CA GLU A 41 8.76 -11.16 7.41
C GLU A 41 8.86 -11.82 6.02
N VAL A 42 8.23 -13.00 5.85
CA VAL A 42 8.12 -13.64 4.53
C VAL A 42 7.30 -12.79 3.56
N PHE A 43 6.23 -12.15 4.05
CA PHE A 43 5.43 -11.23 3.23
C PHE A 43 6.23 -9.99 2.79
N LYS A 44 6.99 -9.35 3.70
CA LYS A 44 7.89 -8.23 3.38
C LYS A 44 8.96 -8.63 2.36
N ALA A 45 9.63 -9.77 2.56
CA ALA A 45 10.65 -10.25 1.63
C ALA A 45 10.09 -10.49 0.21
N ARG A 46 8.87 -11.02 0.10
CA ARG A 46 8.19 -11.18 -1.20
C ARG A 46 7.79 -9.84 -1.82
N LEU A 47 7.38 -8.88 -0.99
CA LEU A 47 7.02 -7.54 -1.42
C LEU A 47 8.26 -6.77 -1.91
N ASP A 48 9.36 -6.82 -1.17
CA ASP A 48 10.64 -6.21 -1.53
C ASP A 48 11.20 -6.82 -2.80
N GLY A 49 11.11 -8.15 -2.97
CA GLY A 49 11.45 -8.81 -4.24
C GLY A 49 10.57 -8.37 -5.40
N ALA A 50 9.27 -8.19 -5.18
CA ALA A 50 8.35 -7.72 -6.23
C ALA A 50 8.56 -6.23 -6.60
N LEU A 51 8.88 -5.38 -5.62
CA LEU A 51 9.17 -3.96 -5.83
C LEU A 51 10.56 -3.73 -6.44
N GLY A 52 11.56 -4.54 -6.07
CA GLY A 52 12.89 -4.51 -6.66
C GLY A 52 12.92 -4.91 -8.14
N ASN A 53 11.93 -5.68 -8.58
CA ASN A 53 11.74 -6.05 -10.00
C ASN A 53 10.99 -4.98 -10.82
N LEU A 54 10.67 -3.82 -10.25
CA LEU A 54 10.03 -2.69 -10.94
C LEU A 54 11.04 -1.63 -11.45
N VAL A 55 12.30 -2.03 -11.64
CA VAL A 55 13.37 -1.21 -12.28
C VAL A 55 13.60 -1.67 -13.71
#